data_AF-A0AAN9QS05-F1
#
_entry.id   AF-A0AAN9QS05-F1
#
_cell.length_a   1.000
_cell.length_b   1.000
_cell.length_c   1.000
_cell.angle_alpha   90.00
_cell.angle_beta   90.00
_cell.angle_gamma   90.00
#
_symmetry.space_group_name_H-M   'P 1'
#
loop_
_entity.id
_entity.type
_entity.pdbx_description
1 polymer ?
#
loop_
_entity_poly.entity_id
_entity_poly.type
_entity_poly.pdbx_seq_one_letter_code
_entity_poly.pdbx_strand_id
1 'polypeptide(L)'
;MILCIAVTAGFDNQNQIGNAYGTAIVIVMLVITFLMILIMILVWRCHWIFVLIFIGLSSILECTYFSAVLFEVNQGGWVPLAIAEAFLIIMSVWHCGTVKRYGFEIHSKVSMAWILGLGPNLGLICVPRFGLVYIELASGVPILFSHFITTLPTIHFVVVFVCVKYLPIYIVPEEERFLVKRIGPKNF
;
A
#
# COMPACT_ATOMS: atom_id res chain seq x y z
N MET A 1 -14.97 6.75 17.85
CA MET A 1 -15.61 6.93 19.17
C MET A 1 -15.68 5.64 19.97
N ILE A 2 -16.18 4.53 19.43
CA ILE A 2 -16.29 3.24 20.15
C ILE A 2 -14.95 2.78 20.75
N LEU A 3 -13.87 2.82 19.97
CA LEU A 3 -12.53 2.45 20.43
C LEU A 3 -12.04 3.34 21.58
N CYS A 4 -12.29 4.65 21.52
CA CYS A 4 -11.90 5.59 22.57
C CYS A 4 -12.64 5.29 23.87
N ILE A 5 -13.95 5.01 23.80
CA ILE A 5 -14.76 4.65 24.97
C ILE A 5 -14.27 3.33 25.57
N ALA A 6 -13.95 2.34 24.74
CA ALA A 6 -13.40 1.06 25.20
C ALA A 6 -12.05 1.22 25.91
N VAL A 7 -11.17 2.07 25.37
CA VAL A 7 -9.87 2.39 25.98
C VAL A 7 -10.07 3.12 27.31
N THR A 8 -10.91 4.16 27.37
CA THR A 8 -11.18 4.90 28.61
C THR A 8 -11.85 4.04 29.68
N ALA A 9 -12.74 3.12 29.29
CA ALA A 9 -13.37 2.16 30.23
C ALA A 9 -12.40 1.06 30.69
N GLY A 10 -11.39 0.72 29.89
CA GLY A 10 -10.37 -0.26 30.24
C GLY A 10 -9.30 0.27 31.20
N PHE A 11 -9.19 1.58 31.38
CA PHE A 11 -8.28 2.21 32.33
C PHE A 11 -9.03 2.72 33.55
N ASP A 12 -8.77 2.10 34.70
CA ASP A 12 -9.40 2.45 35.98
C ASP A 12 -8.82 3.74 36.59
N ASN A 13 -7.56 4.08 36.24
CA ASN A 13 -6.83 5.20 36.84
C ASN A 13 -6.33 6.23 35.81
N GLN A 14 -6.55 7.52 36.11
CA GLN A 14 -6.10 8.64 35.26
C GLN A 14 -4.58 8.65 35.03
N ASN A 15 -3.78 8.24 36.02
CA ASN A 15 -2.33 8.16 35.89
C ASN A 15 -1.88 7.12 34.84
N GLN A 16 -2.60 5.99 34.73
CA GLN A 16 -2.25 4.95 33.75
C GLN A 16 -2.52 5.42 32.31
N ILE A 17 -3.57 6.22 32.11
CA ILE A 17 -3.88 6.84 30.83
C ILE A 17 -2.79 7.85 30.44
N GLY A 18 -2.31 8.64 31.41
CA GLY A 18 -1.19 9.56 31.22
C GLY A 18 0.08 8.84 30.77
N ASN A 19 0.46 7.77 31.46
CA ASN A 19 1.65 6.97 31.13
C ASN A 19 1.51 6.29 29.75
N ALA A 20 0.32 5.78 29.41
CA ALA A 20 0.05 5.22 28.09
C ALA A 20 0.23 6.25 26.97
N TYR A 21 -0.33 7.46 27.14
CA TYR A 21 -0.17 8.53 26.17
C TYR A 21 1.29 8.99 26.04
N GLY A 22 1.99 9.15 27.17
CA GLY A 22 3.42 9.49 27.19
C GLY A 22 4.27 8.45 26.46
N THR A 23 3.99 7.17 26.67
CA THR A 23 4.67 6.06 25.98
C THR A 23 4.50 6.16 24.46
N ALA A 24 3.26 6.39 24.00
CA ALA A 24 2.98 6.53 22.57
C ALA A 24 3.71 7.71 21.93
N ILE A 25 3.73 8.88 22.59
CA ILE A 25 4.43 10.06 22.08
C ILE A 25 5.93 9.82 21.97
N VAL A 26 6.56 9.28 23.02
CA VAL A 26 8.02 9.10 23.02
C VAL A 26 8.45 8.14 21.92
N ILE A 27 7.69 7.07 21.66
CA ILE A 27 7.94 6.15 20.54
C ILE A 27 7.81 6.88 19.19
N VAL A 28 6.76 7.68 19.01
CA VAL A 28 6.54 8.44 17.76
C VAL A 28 7.64 9.48 17.54
N MET A 29 8.07 10.18 18.60
CA MET A 29 9.19 11.14 18.52
C MET A 29 10.47 10.45 18.05
N LEU A 30 10.80 9.29 18.65
CA LEU A 30 11.96 8.49 18.27
C LEU A 30 11.90 8.06 16.79
N VAL A 31 10.75 7.57 16.32
CA VAL A 31 10.57 7.19 14.90
C VAL A 31 10.74 8.39 13.96
N ILE A 32 10.18 9.55 14.32
CA ILE A 32 10.30 10.78 13.52
C ILE A 32 11.77 11.21 13.45
N THR A 33 12.52 11.15 14.55
CA THR A 33 13.93 11.53 14.56
C THR A 33 14.76 10.62 13.67
N PHE A 34 14.57 9.29 13.74
CA PHE A 34 15.23 8.37 12.79
C PHE A 34 14.88 8.67 11.33
N LEU A 35 13.61 8.97 11.05
CA LEU A 35 13.18 9.33 9.70
C LEU A 35 13.79 10.66 9.24
N MET A 36 13.87 11.66 10.12
CA MET A 36 14.48 12.96 9.83
C MET A 36 15.98 12.82 9.54
N ILE A 37 16.68 11.97 10.30
CA ILE A 37 18.09 11.65 10.03
C ILE A 37 18.25 11.06 8.63
N LEU A 38 17.39 10.10 8.26
CA LEU A 38 17.40 9.49 6.93
C LEU A 38 17.16 10.55 5.83
N ILE A 39 16.21 11.46 6.03
CA ILE A 39 15.90 12.54 5.08
C ILE A 39 17.09 13.50 4.92
N MET A 40 17.73 13.91 6.03
CA MET A 40 18.90 14.81 5.98
C MET A 40 20.07 14.19 5.19
N ILE A 41 20.28 12.88 5.31
CA ILE A 41 21.34 12.16 4.61
C ILE A 41 20.97 11.93 3.13
N LEU A 42 19.77 11.41 2.86
CA LEU A 42 19.39 10.94 1.52
C LEU A 42 18.89 12.05 0.60
N VAL A 43 18.06 12.96 1.13
CA VAL A 43 17.37 13.99 0.34
C VAL A 43 18.15 15.29 0.33
N TRP A 44 18.52 15.81 1.51
CA TRP A 44 19.18 17.11 1.62
C TRP A 44 20.69 17.09 1.37
N ARG A 45 21.32 15.91 1.45
CA ARG A 45 22.78 15.74 1.32
C ARG A 45 23.57 16.75 2.17
N CYS A 46 23.09 17.00 3.40
CA CYS A 46 23.74 17.95 4.30
C CYS A 46 25.16 17.50 4.67
N HIS A 47 25.99 18.46 5.09
CA HIS A 47 27.32 18.13 5.59
C HIS A 47 27.23 17.26 6.84
N TRP A 48 28.02 16.18 6.90
CA TRP A 48 27.97 15.14 7.94
C TRP A 48 28.04 15.70 9.37
N ILE A 49 28.73 16.83 9.57
CA ILE A 49 28.86 17.50 10.87
C ILE A 49 27.50 17.98 11.41
N PHE A 50 26.66 18.60 10.56
CA PHE A 50 25.33 19.06 10.97
C PHE A 50 24.41 17.90 11.33
N VAL A 51 24.49 16.81 10.55
CA VAL A 51 23.74 15.58 10.82
C VAL A 51 24.16 14.98 12.16
N LEU A 52 25.47 14.91 12.44
CA LEU A 52 25.99 14.33 13.67
C LEU A 52 25.63 15.16 14.91
N ILE A 53 25.63 16.49 14.82
CA ILE A 53 25.18 17.39 15.90
C ILE A 53 23.69 17.19 16.16
N PHE A 54 22.86 17.16 15.10
CA PHE A 54 21.42 16.97 15.23
C PHE A 54 21.09 15.61 15.87
N ILE A 55 21.72 14.53 15.37
CA ILE A 55 21.60 13.19 15.95
C ILE A 55 21.98 13.21 17.42
N GLY A 56 23.14 13.77 17.75
CA GLY A 56 23.63 13.79 19.13
C GLY A 56 22.65 14.48 20.08
N LEU A 57 22.21 15.70 19.73
CA LEU A 57 21.31 16.49 20.58
C LEU A 57 19.93 15.82 20.73
N SER A 58 19.31 15.40 19.62
CA SER A 58 17.98 14.80 19.64
C SER A 58 18.00 13.44 20.33
N SER A 59 19.01 12.63 20.05
CA SER A 59 19.14 11.29 20.63
C SER A 59 19.37 11.33 22.14
N ILE A 60 20.13 12.28 22.68
CA ILE A 60 20.31 12.41 24.14
C ILE A 60 18.98 12.70 24.84
N LEU A 61 18.20 13.66 24.32
CA LEU A 61 16.90 14.02 24.88
C LEU A 61 15.94 12.82 24.81
N GLU A 62 15.82 12.21 23.63
CA GLU A 62 14.94 11.08 23.40
C GLU A 62 15.33 9.84 24.21
N CYS A 63 16.62 9.54 24.34
CA CYS A 63 17.09 8.43 25.17
C CYS A 63 16.72 8.65 26.64
N THR A 64 16.76 9.90 27.11
CA THR A 64 16.35 10.25 28.47
C THR A 64 14.85 10.03 28.67
N TYR A 65 14.02 10.52 27.75
CA TYR A 65 12.57 10.29 27.78
C TYR A 65 12.20 8.82 27.62
N PHE A 66 12.88 8.11 26.73
CA PHE A 66 12.68 6.68 26.50
C PHE A 66 13.02 5.86 27.73
N SER A 67 14.13 6.19 28.41
CA SER A 67 14.50 5.56 29.68
C SER A 67 13.42 5.76 30.75
N ALA A 68 12.87 6.96 30.88
CA ALA A 68 11.77 7.23 31.82
C ALA A 68 10.51 6.39 31.50
N VAL A 69 10.13 6.34 30.23
CA VAL A 69 8.97 5.60 29.76
C VAL A 69 9.12 4.09 29.98
N LEU A 70 10.32 3.51 29.82
CA LEU A 70 10.55 2.07 30.03
C LEU A 70 10.16 1.60 31.44
N PHE A 71 10.33 2.45 32.46
CA PHE A 71 9.90 2.13 33.83
C PHE A 71 8.36 2.18 33.98
N GLU A 72 7.70 3.04 33.21
CA GLU A 72 6.24 3.24 33.25
C GLU A 72 5.47 2.28 32.33
N VAL A 73 6.14 1.55 31.43
CA VAL A 73 5.51 0.54 30.56
C VAL A 73 4.73 -0.49 31.38
N ASN A 74 5.29 -0.93 32.52
CA ASN A 74 4.65 -1.91 33.40
C ASN A 74 3.42 -1.33 34.15
N GLN A 75 3.27 -0.01 34.19
CA GLN A 75 2.17 0.70 34.86
C GLN A 75 1.04 1.12 33.90
N GLY A 76 1.08 0.72 32.63
CA GLY A 76 0.01 1.01 31.67
C GLY A 76 0.49 1.38 30.26
N GLY A 77 1.79 1.65 30.09
CA GLY A 77 2.39 1.96 28.78
C GLY A 77 2.37 0.80 27.78
N TRP A 78 2.09 -0.44 28.22
CA TRP A 78 2.00 -1.61 27.35
C TRP A 78 0.78 -1.60 26.41
N VAL A 79 -0.32 -0.96 26.80
CA VAL A 79 -1.58 -0.95 26.03
C VAL A 79 -1.44 -0.34 24.63
N PRO A 80 -0.91 0.88 24.44
CA PRO A 80 -0.72 1.45 23.11
C PRO A 80 0.24 0.62 22.25
N LEU A 81 1.22 -0.04 22.87
CA LEU A 81 2.19 -0.89 22.19
C LEU A 81 1.52 -2.19 21.68
N ALA A 82 0.66 -2.81 22.48
CA ALA A 82 -0.13 -3.97 22.07
C ALA A 82 -1.13 -3.63 20.96
N ILE A 83 -1.78 -2.47 21.03
CA ILE A 83 -2.68 -1.99 19.97
C ILE A 83 -1.89 -1.77 18.67
N ALA A 84 -0.73 -1.11 18.74
CA ALA A 84 0.14 -0.89 17.59
C ALA A 84 0.59 -2.22 16.96
N GLU A 85 0.99 -3.20 17.77
CA GLU A 85 1.38 -4.54 17.31
C GLU A 85 0.23 -5.26 16.58
N ALA A 86 -1.00 -5.21 17.13
CA ALA A 86 -2.17 -5.80 16.49
C ALA A 86 -2.45 -5.18 15.10
N PHE A 87 -2.40 -3.85 15.00
CA PHE A 87 -2.56 -3.17 13.72
C PHE A 87 -1.42 -3.48 12.74
N LEU A 88 -0.18 -3.58 13.22
CA LEU A 88 0.97 -3.99 12.41
C LEU A 88 0.79 -5.39 11.83
N ILE A 89 0.29 -6.34 12.61
CA ILE A 89 0.00 -7.71 12.13
C ILE A 89 -1.06 -7.66 11.03
N ILE A 90 -2.18 -6.96 11.27
CA ILE A 90 -3.28 -6.84 10.30
C ILE A 90 -2.78 -6.22 8.99
N MET A 91 -2.05 -5.10 9.07
CA MET A 91 -1.46 -4.46 7.88
C MET A 91 -0.43 -5.34 7.19
N SER A 92 0.41 -6.05 7.94
CA SER A 92 1.45 -6.92 7.36
C SER A 92 0.84 -8.12 6.64
N VAL A 93 -0.19 -8.74 7.22
CA VAL A 93 -0.94 -9.82 6.57
C VAL A 93 -1.64 -9.32 5.31
N TRP A 94 -2.29 -8.15 5.38
CA TRP A 94 -2.93 -7.53 4.21
C TRP A 94 -1.92 -7.22 3.10
N HIS A 95 -0.79 -6.63 3.45
CA HIS A 95 0.27 -6.30 2.51
C HIS A 95 0.86 -7.56 1.86
N CYS A 96 1.17 -8.58 2.67
CA CYS A 96 1.65 -9.87 2.17
C CYS A 96 0.64 -10.53 1.22
N GLY A 97 -0.66 -10.49 1.55
CA GLY A 97 -1.73 -10.98 0.69
C GLY A 97 -1.83 -10.23 -0.62
N THR A 98 -1.76 -8.90 -0.58
CA THR A 98 -1.81 -8.04 -1.77
C THR A 98 -0.61 -8.28 -2.69
N VAL A 99 0.61 -8.34 -2.13
CA VAL A 99 1.83 -8.61 -2.89
C VAL A 99 1.80 -10.00 -3.53
N LYS A 100 1.34 -11.03 -2.80
CA LYS A 100 1.19 -12.39 -3.35
C LYS A 100 0.14 -12.45 -4.46
N ARG A 101 -1.00 -11.80 -4.27
CA ARG A 101 -2.05 -11.70 -5.30
C ARG A 101 -1.50 -11.04 -6.56
N TYR A 102 -0.80 -9.92 -6.42
CA TYR A 102 -0.17 -9.22 -7.54
C TYR A 102 0.88 -10.10 -8.25
N GLY A 103 1.71 -10.82 -7.50
CA GLY A 103 2.68 -11.77 -8.06
C GLY A 103 2.02 -12.92 -8.83
N PHE A 104 0.93 -13.48 -8.29
CA PHE A 104 0.17 -14.53 -8.96
C PHE A 104 -0.50 -14.04 -10.26
N GLU A 105 -1.04 -12.82 -10.25
CA GLU A 105 -1.66 -12.21 -11.43
C GLU A 105 -0.63 -11.91 -12.53
N ILE A 106 0.61 -11.57 -12.17
CA ILE A 106 1.70 -11.43 -13.13
C ILE A 106 2.15 -12.77 -13.72
N HIS A 107 2.20 -13.83 -12.92
CA HIS A 107 2.64 -15.15 -13.38
C HIS A 107 1.57 -15.85 -14.22
N SER A 108 0.29 -15.67 -13.87
CA SER A 108 -0.86 -16.26 -14.55
C SER A 108 -1.38 -15.38 -15.70
N LYS A 109 -0.49 -14.64 -16.37
CA LYS A 109 -0.84 -13.85 -17.54
C LYS A 109 -1.24 -14.76 -18.68
N VAL A 110 -2.46 -14.59 -19.18
CA VAL A 110 -2.86 -15.23 -20.42
C VAL A 110 -2.32 -14.41 -21.58
N SER A 111 -1.62 -15.07 -22.51
CA SER A 111 -1.12 -14.42 -23.72
C SER A 111 -2.30 -13.88 -24.53
N MET A 112 -2.23 -12.62 -24.96
CA MET A 112 -3.25 -12.01 -25.82
C MET A 112 -3.48 -12.80 -27.12
N ALA A 113 -2.46 -13.53 -27.58
CA ALA A 113 -2.58 -14.42 -28.74
C ALA A 113 -3.57 -15.57 -28.53
N TRP A 114 -3.69 -16.08 -27.30
CA TRP A 114 -4.63 -17.15 -26.96
C TRP A 114 -6.08 -16.64 -27.02
N ILE A 115 -6.37 -15.46 -26.47
CA ILE A 115 -7.72 -14.86 -26.52
C ILE A 115 -8.13 -14.53 -27.96
N LEU A 116 -7.22 -13.98 -28.76
CA LEU A 116 -7.48 -13.72 -30.18
C LEU A 116 -7.74 -15.02 -30.98
N GLY A 117 -7.08 -16.12 -30.60
CA GLY A 117 -7.31 -17.45 -31.19
C GLY A 117 -8.65 -18.10 -30.79
N LEU A 118 -9.20 -17.75 -29.62
CA LEU A 118 -10.52 -18.21 -29.17
C LEU A 118 -11.70 -17.51 -29.85
N GLY A 119 -11.47 -16.36 -30.48
CA GLY A 119 -12.49 -15.47 -31.05
C GLY A 119 -13.51 -16.12 -32.01
N PRO A 120 -13.14 -17.00 -32.95
CA PRO A 120 -14.10 -17.57 -33.90
C PRO A 120 -14.88 -18.78 -33.34
N ASN A 121 -14.34 -19.47 -32.33
CA ASN A 121 -14.84 -20.78 -31.90
C ASN A 121 -15.76 -20.73 -30.66
N LEU A 122 -15.80 -19.61 -29.92
CA LEU A 122 -16.55 -19.53 -28.66
C LEU A 122 -18.02 -19.09 -28.78
N GLY A 123 -18.54 -18.83 -29.99
CA GLY A 123 -19.95 -18.44 -30.15
C GLY A 123 -20.32 -17.16 -29.38
N LEU A 124 -19.39 -16.21 -29.32
CA LEU A 124 -19.50 -15.01 -28.51
C LEU A 124 -20.57 -14.07 -29.10
N ILE A 125 -21.58 -13.75 -28.31
CA ILE A 125 -22.60 -12.79 -28.71
C ILE A 125 -22.06 -11.38 -28.40
N CYS A 126 -21.79 -10.61 -29.46
CA CYS A 126 -21.32 -9.24 -29.33
C CYS A 126 -22.49 -8.28 -29.08
N VAL A 127 -22.51 -7.62 -27.92
CA VAL A 127 -23.50 -6.59 -27.58
C VAL A 127 -23.01 -5.24 -28.12
N PRO A 128 -23.85 -4.41 -28.76
CA PRO A 128 -23.45 -3.13 -29.40
C PRO A 128 -22.95 -2.00 -28.46
N ARG A 129 -22.65 -2.31 -27.20
CA ARG A 129 -22.23 -1.33 -26.17
C ARG A 129 -20.74 -1.40 -25.91
N PHE A 130 -20.16 -0.33 -25.38
CA PHE A 130 -18.78 -0.27 -24.89
C PHE A 130 -18.63 -1.00 -23.55
N GLY A 131 -17.58 -1.80 -23.42
CA GLY A 131 -17.18 -2.42 -22.15
C GLY A 131 -15.90 -1.79 -21.63
N LEU A 132 -15.91 -1.28 -20.40
CA LEU A 132 -14.70 -0.83 -19.71
C LEU A 132 -14.29 -1.91 -18.71
N VAL A 133 -13.05 -2.40 -18.82
CA VAL A 133 -12.50 -3.37 -17.88
C VAL A 133 -11.28 -2.75 -17.21
N TYR A 134 -11.37 -2.53 -15.91
CA TYR A 134 -10.22 -2.10 -15.12
C TYR A 134 -9.27 -3.27 -14.90
N ILE A 135 -7.98 -3.08 -15.20
CA ILE A 135 -6.94 -4.09 -15.00
C ILE A 135 -5.72 -3.47 -14.32
N GLU A 136 -5.08 -4.20 -13.41
CA GLU A 136 -3.86 -3.74 -12.73
C GLU A 136 -2.58 -4.05 -13.55
N LEU A 137 -2.71 -4.82 -14.63
CA LEU A 137 -1.62 -5.24 -15.50
C LEU A 137 -1.45 -4.30 -16.71
N ALA A 138 -0.22 -3.79 -16.88
CA ALA A 138 0.15 -2.97 -18.04
C ALA A 138 0.32 -3.78 -19.35
N SER A 139 0.51 -5.11 -19.26
CA SER A 139 0.59 -5.99 -20.43
C SER A 139 0.02 -7.38 -20.14
N GLY A 140 -0.71 -7.92 -21.12
CA GLY A 140 -1.47 -9.16 -21.00
C GLY A 140 -2.91 -8.93 -20.57
N VAL A 141 -3.73 -9.96 -20.69
CA VAL A 141 -5.12 -9.94 -20.20
C VAL A 141 -5.17 -10.75 -18.91
N PRO A 142 -5.75 -10.22 -17.82
CA PRO A 142 -5.84 -10.96 -16.57
C PRO A 142 -6.67 -12.24 -16.76
N ILE A 143 -6.27 -13.30 -16.06
CA ILE A 143 -6.95 -14.61 -16.15
C ILE A 143 -8.43 -14.54 -15.76
N LEU A 144 -8.78 -13.55 -14.93
CA LEU A 144 -10.15 -13.25 -14.51
C LEU A 144 -11.05 -12.96 -15.72
N PHE A 145 -10.53 -12.28 -16.75
CA PHE A 145 -11.29 -11.98 -17.96
C PHE A 145 -11.49 -13.23 -18.83
N SER A 146 -10.51 -14.15 -18.86
CA SER A 146 -10.69 -15.45 -19.51
C SER A 146 -11.82 -16.23 -18.84
N HIS A 147 -11.83 -16.29 -17.51
CA HIS A 147 -12.88 -16.97 -16.75
C HIS A 147 -14.25 -16.28 -16.95
N PHE A 148 -14.28 -14.95 -17.05
CA PHE A 148 -15.49 -14.19 -17.32
C PHE A 148 -16.10 -14.57 -18.68
N ILE A 149 -15.28 -14.59 -19.75
CA ILE A 149 -15.73 -14.95 -21.11
C ILE A 149 -16.22 -16.40 -21.17
N THR A 150 -15.57 -17.33 -20.48
CA THR A 150 -16.00 -18.74 -20.48
C THR A 150 -17.28 -18.97 -19.70
N THR A 151 -17.56 -18.12 -18.70
CA THR A 151 -18.78 -18.22 -17.87
C THR A 151 -19.96 -17.47 -18.49
N LEU A 152 -19.68 -16.36 -19.16
CA LEU A 152 -20.65 -15.49 -19.81
C LEU A 152 -20.20 -15.26 -21.27
N PRO A 153 -20.80 -15.95 -22.26
CA PRO A 153 -20.43 -15.84 -23.67
C PRO A 153 -20.99 -14.55 -24.31
N THR A 154 -20.86 -13.42 -23.62
CA THR A 154 -21.30 -12.09 -24.07
C THR A 154 -20.13 -11.13 -23.97
N ILE A 155 -19.72 -10.56 -25.11
CA ILE A 155 -18.64 -9.56 -25.16
C ILE A 155 -19.20 -8.26 -25.75
N HIS A 156 -18.62 -7.13 -25.35
CA HIS A 156 -18.93 -5.83 -25.92
C HIS A 156 -18.25 -5.63 -27.28
N PHE A 157 -18.89 -4.92 -28.22
CA PHE A 157 -18.33 -4.67 -29.55
C PHE A 157 -16.95 -3.96 -29.48
N VAL A 158 -16.77 -3.09 -28.49
CA VAL A 158 -15.46 -2.51 -28.14
C VAL A 158 -15.21 -2.72 -26.65
N VAL A 159 -14.13 -3.43 -26.31
CA VAL A 159 -13.64 -3.58 -24.94
C VAL A 159 -12.40 -2.73 -24.78
N VAL A 160 -12.43 -1.77 -23.84
CA VAL A 160 -11.27 -0.97 -23.48
C VAL A 160 -10.75 -1.44 -22.13
N PHE A 161 -9.51 -1.91 -22.13
CA PHE A 161 -8.79 -2.24 -20.90
C PHE A 161 -8.12 -0.98 -20.36
N VAL A 162 -8.51 -0.56 -19.16
CA VAL A 162 -7.96 0.63 -18.49
C VAL A 162 -7.03 0.16 -17.37
N CYS A 163 -5.76 0.52 -17.46
CA CYS A 163 -4.78 0.28 -16.41
C CYS A 163 -4.28 1.62 -15.86
N VAL A 164 -4.44 1.84 -14.56
CA VAL A 164 -3.95 3.03 -13.87
C VAL A 164 -2.79 2.61 -12.98
N LYS A 165 -1.59 3.17 -13.22
CA LYS A 165 -0.40 2.94 -12.40
C LYS A 165 0.07 4.22 -11.76
N TYR A 166 0.33 4.16 -10.47
CA TYR A 166 0.94 5.24 -9.70
C TYR A 166 2.46 5.07 -9.72
N LEU A 167 3.17 6.00 -10.35
CA LEU A 167 4.63 6.03 -10.38
C LEU A 167 5.16 6.94 -9.26
N PRO A 168 6.24 6.55 -8.56
CA PRO A 168 6.83 7.34 -7.48
C PRO A 168 7.72 8.49 -8.02
N ILE A 169 7.20 9.25 -8.99
CA ILE A 169 7.88 10.42 -9.58
C ILE A 169 6.98 11.66 -9.42
N TYR A 170 7.61 12.82 -9.19
CA TYR A 170 6.90 14.08 -8.90
C TYR A 170 6.03 14.56 -10.08
N ILE A 171 6.53 14.46 -11.31
CA ILE A 171 5.80 14.77 -12.54
C ILE A 171 6.11 13.69 -13.56
N VAL A 172 5.07 13.09 -14.14
CA VAL A 172 5.19 12.18 -15.28
C VAL A 172 5.25 13.00 -16.58
N PRO A 173 6.23 12.76 -17.48
CA PRO A 173 6.30 13.39 -18.81
C PRO A 173 5.02 13.18 -19.60
N GLU A 174 4.56 14.17 -20.37
CA GLU A 174 3.27 14.10 -21.07
C GLU A 174 3.18 12.92 -22.06
N GLU A 175 4.30 12.56 -22.68
CA GLU A 175 4.42 11.43 -23.61
C GLU A 175 4.27 10.06 -22.95
N GLU A 176 4.54 9.94 -21.64
CA GLU A 176 4.45 8.68 -20.89
C GLU A 176 3.13 8.55 -20.10
N ARG A 177 2.32 9.61 -20.03
CA ARG A 177 1.05 9.62 -19.26
C ARG A 177 -0.01 8.69 -19.85
N PHE A 178 -0.05 8.57 -21.18
CA PHE A 178 -1.07 7.80 -21.88
C PHE A 178 -0.44 6.84 -22.89
N LEU A 179 -0.44 5.56 -22.57
CA LEU A 179 -0.01 4.51 -23.49
C LEU A 179 -1.24 3.81 -24.07
N VAL A 180 -1.62 4.17 -25.30
CA VAL A 180 -2.74 3.55 -26.01
C VAL A 180 -2.19 2.51 -26.98
N LYS A 181 -2.48 1.24 -26.73
CA LYS A 181 -2.11 0.13 -27.61
C LYS A 181 -3.35 -0.57 -28.13
N ARG A 182 -3.50 -0.63 -29.47
CA ARG A 182 -4.54 -1.47 -30.10
C ARG A 182 -4.13 -2.93 -29.96
N ILE A 183 -5.06 -3.74 -29.45
CA ILE A 183 -4.88 -5.17 -29.26
C ILE A 183 -5.77 -5.88 -30.29
N GLY A 184 -5.15 -6.47 -31.32
CA GLY A 184 -5.84 -7.19 -32.40
C GLY A 184 -5.29 -6.86 -33.80
N PRO A 185 -5.55 -7.70 -34.81
CA PRO A 185 -5.17 -7.44 -36.21
C PRO A 185 -5.86 -6.18 -36.74
N LYS A 186 -5.22 -5.49 -37.70
CA LYS A 186 -5.74 -4.25 -38.33
C LYS A 186 -7.08 -4.45 -39.07
N ASN A 187 -7.45 -5.70 -39.38
CA ASN A 187 -8.51 -6.05 -40.32
C ASN A 187 -9.81 -6.53 -39.63
N PHE A 188 -10.28 -5.79 -38.63
CA PHE A 188 -11.65 -5.84 -38.13
C PHE A 188 -12.09 -4.42 -37.75
#